data_AF-K3XFY1-F1
#
_entry.id   AF-K3XFY1-F1
#
_cell.length_a   1.000
_cell.length_b   1.000
_cell.length_c   1.000
_cell.angle_alpha   90.00
_cell.angle_beta   90.00
_cell.angle_gamma   90.00
#
_symmetry.space_group_name_H-M   'P 1'
#
loop_
_entity.id
_entity.type
_entity.pdbx_description
1 polymer ?
#
loop_
_entity_poly.entity_id
_entity_poly.type
_entity_poly.pdbx_seq_one_letter_code
_entity_poly.pdbx_strand_id
1 'polypeptide(L)'
;MRRGGGGGGGGRRLPKSSLAPSAIDATPALDSSAIPIRNLDSAFSRRDSDAASLCSSRPASSVGVGVGAAPNFSDRATQAAALRIVNGYLSPALTLRGPLPAARDIQAALRLLLERIDFPPNEATFEDDLIQALRLLGCPHKITRSALKAPGTPHSWPPVLAVLHWLTLFAQYSDADASSAAEAPPNDLLLYTTQGYCHFLSGDDDAVEALDEEYLSKARMDGEAAVAKFRALEKEAQELEAEVNKLTSGPSRREALEAQKETLTADVHKFEAVVKTWKTKIDEREEALVDLEKELEAKVLDARRTAAENEELLKKVDGQAVNVRDMERMHREMLVIERDIANAENGKAALEDKAWELEAKLVTKLEELEGLAEQCNQALKRLKPVIDFQYMINSKGSSPAEILGPGYKTVLKPALMAHAEENKRIIVSNLAESVDLQKQLQGSAKILEEEKSNISSLQTKHDKMVARLNLLDGEIINDDSRCTADARRMKDELEKKYNAMRSVEMEADEFLKNSEKRLQDAILKNDEETQAAATELLQLLDSIAEHKEFMEATIAQRRKELYEAADYIASLVSKTSPPVLISE
;
A
#
# COMPACT_ATOMS: atom_id res chain seq x y z
N MET A 1 -10.83 77.38 -22.52
CA MET A 1 -9.52 77.50 -23.19
C MET A 1 -9.33 76.30 -24.12
N ARG A 2 -8.74 76.55 -25.30
CA ARG A 2 -8.42 75.64 -26.42
C ARG A 2 -9.58 75.19 -27.35
N ARG A 3 -9.52 75.81 -28.54
CA ARG A 3 -10.17 75.52 -29.82
C ARG A 3 -9.48 74.35 -30.54
N GLY A 4 -10.22 73.77 -31.49
CA GLY A 4 -9.73 73.12 -32.71
C GLY A 4 -10.59 71.89 -33.03
N GLY A 5 -11.32 71.77 -34.14
CA GLY A 5 -11.31 72.50 -35.41
C GLY A 5 -11.28 71.49 -36.56
N GLY A 6 -12.28 71.56 -37.45
CA GLY A 6 -12.31 70.89 -38.76
C GLY A 6 -12.90 69.47 -38.74
N GLY A 7 -13.77 69.07 -39.67
CA GLY A 7 -14.27 69.72 -40.88
C GLY A 7 -14.81 68.64 -41.83
N GLY A 8 -15.86 68.98 -42.58
CA GLY A 8 -16.31 68.30 -43.82
C GLY A 8 -16.89 66.89 -43.63
N GLY A 9 -18.08 66.53 -44.12
CA GLY A 9 -18.80 67.05 -45.26
C GLY A 9 -19.04 65.91 -46.24
N GLY A 10 -20.31 65.57 -46.46
CA GLY A 10 -20.78 65.02 -47.73
C GLY A 10 -21.04 63.52 -47.79
N GLY A 11 -22.26 63.18 -48.23
CA GLY A 11 -22.39 62.18 -49.29
C GLY A 11 -23.26 60.97 -48.98
N ARG A 12 -24.57 61.14 -49.17
CA ARG A 12 -25.54 60.08 -49.43
C ARG A 12 -25.04 59.09 -50.49
N ARG A 13 -25.35 57.79 -50.33
CA ARG A 13 -25.89 56.88 -51.37
C ARG A 13 -26.17 55.48 -50.81
N LEU A 14 -27.44 55.09 -50.86
CA LEU A 14 -27.94 53.71 -50.99
C LEU A 14 -28.55 53.61 -52.41
N PRO A 15 -29.00 52.43 -52.89
CA PRO A 15 -28.28 51.18 -53.14
C PRO A 15 -28.48 50.74 -54.61
N LYS A 16 -27.91 49.62 -55.07
CA LYS A 16 -28.49 48.85 -56.18
C LYS A 16 -28.01 47.40 -56.25
N SER A 17 -29.00 46.54 -56.46
CA SER A 17 -29.08 45.09 -56.70
C SER A 17 -28.50 44.63 -58.04
N SER A 18 -28.12 43.36 -58.16
CA SER A 18 -28.51 42.35 -59.19
C SER A 18 -27.57 41.13 -59.11
N LEU A 19 -28.09 39.91 -58.84
CA LEU A 19 -28.53 38.85 -59.76
C LEU A 19 -27.38 38.04 -60.43
N ALA A 20 -27.57 36.72 -60.40
CA ALA A 20 -26.65 35.60 -60.69
C ALA A 20 -26.18 35.47 -62.17
N PRO A 21 -25.38 34.43 -62.54
CA PRO A 21 -26.00 33.14 -62.93
C PRO A 21 -25.20 31.85 -62.58
N SER A 22 -25.88 30.74 -62.84
CA SER A 22 -25.66 29.31 -62.58
C SER A 22 -24.71 28.55 -63.53
N ALA A 23 -24.38 27.30 -63.15
CA ALA A 23 -24.13 26.05 -63.93
C ALA A 23 -22.71 25.46 -63.82
N ILE A 24 -22.39 24.15 -63.83
CA ILE A 24 -23.09 22.84 -63.87
C ILE A 24 -22.02 21.73 -63.57
N ASP A 25 -22.47 20.62 -62.95
CA ASP A 25 -22.00 19.21 -62.93
C ASP A 25 -20.54 18.76 -62.74
N ALA A 26 -20.35 17.80 -61.81
CA ALA A 26 -20.19 16.37 -62.15
C ALA A 26 -20.23 15.45 -60.91
N THR A 27 -21.07 14.41 -60.96
CA THR A 27 -21.03 13.18 -60.14
C THR A 27 -20.53 12.01 -61.01
N PRO A 28 -19.97 10.93 -60.43
CA PRO A 28 -20.76 9.70 -60.18
C PRO A 28 -20.40 8.99 -58.84
N ALA A 29 -21.39 8.47 -58.08
CA ALA A 29 -21.89 7.06 -57.99
C ALA A 29 -21.00 6.13 -57.12
N LEU A 30 -21.42 5.82 -55.88
CA LEU A 30 -22.24 4.67 -55.42
C LEU A 30 -21.43 3.39 -55.17
N ASP A 31 -21.37 2.95 -53.90
CA ASP A 31 -21.73 1.56 -53.61
C ASP A 31 -22.33 1.37 -52.21
N SER A 32 -23.29 0.46 -52.13
CA SER A 32 -24.16 0.16 -51.00
C SER A 32 -23.65 -1.01 -50.16
N SER A 33 -23.79 -0.94 -48.83
CA SER A 33 -24.23 -2.09 -48.05
C SER A 33 -24.90 -1.65 -46.73
N ALA A 34 -26.21 -1.87 -46.67
CA ALA A 34 -27.01 -1.95 -45.45
C ALA A 34 -26.97 -3.43 -44.96
N ILE A 35 -27.30 -3.90 -43.75
CA ILE A 35 -28.30 -3.62 -42.68
C ILE A 35 -27.84 -4.49 -41.44
N PRO A 36 -28.47 -4.58 -40.24
CA PRO A 36 -29.13 -3.62 -39.32
C PRO A 36 -28.52 -3.59 -37.90
N ILE A 37 -28.81 -2.48 -37.21
CA ILE A 37 -28.80 -2.35 -35.74
C ILE A 37 -30.12 -2.91 -35.18
N ARG A 38 -30.06 -3.78 -34.16
CA ARG A 38 -31.21 -4.19 -33.35
C ARG A 38 -31.09 -3.60 -31.94
N ASN A 39 -32.18 -2.95 -31.54
CA ASN A 39 -32.54 -2.45 -30.21
C ASN A 39 -32.01 -3.25 -29.01
N LEU A 40 -31.62 -2.54 -27.96
CA LEU A 40 -31.88 -2.95 -26.57
C LEU A 40 -31.99 -1.71 -25.67
N ASP A 41 -33.15 -1.06 -25.73
CA ASP A 41 -33.67 -0.29 -24.60
C ASP A 41 -34.39 -1.28 -23.68
N SER A 42 -33.88 -1.51 -22.48
CA SER A 42 -34.67 -1.68 -21.25
C SER A 42 -33.81 -2.08 -20.06
N ALA A 43 -34.07 -1.36 -18.95
CA ALA A 43 -33.96 -1.77 -17.56
C ALA A 43 -32.84 -1.12 -16.72
N PHE A 44 -33.05 0.16 -16.42
CA PHE A 44 -32.90 0.62 -15.03
C PHE A 44 -34.12 0.17 -14.24
N SER A 45 -33.95 -0.65 -13.21
CA SER A 45 -34.83 -0.63 -12.05
C SER A 45 -34.07 -1.12 -10.81
N ARG A 46 -33.93 -0.18 -9.85
CA ARG A 46 -33.53 -0.43 -8.46
C ARG A 46 -34.66 -1.14 -7.72
N ARG A 47 -34.36 -2.13 -6.87
CA ARG A 47 -34.84 -2.15 -5.47
C ARG A 47 -34.22 -3.28 -4.63
N ASP A 48 -34.09 -2.93 -3.36
CA ASP A 48 -33.37 -3.54 -2.24
C ASP A 48 -33.96 -4.83 -1.64
N SER A 49 -33.16 -5.43 -0.75
CA SER A 49 -33.50 -6.35 0.37
C SER A 49 -33.83 -7.81 -0.01
N ASP A 50 -33.38 -8.87 0.66
CA ASP A 50 -32.81 -9.07 1.99
C ASP A 50 -31.96 -10.38 2.05
N ALA A 51 -31.13 -10.47 3.09
CA ALA A 51 -30.79 -11.65 3.90
C ALA A 51 -29.89 -12.80 3.39
N ALA A 52 -28.96 -13.13 4.30
CA ALA A 52 -28.39 -14.45 4.61
C ALA A 52 -27.17 -14.94 3.81
N SER A 53 -26.04 -14.99 4.53
CA SER A 53 -25.28 -16.20 4.82
C SER A 53 -25.34 -17.30 3.77
N LEU A 54 -24.20 -17.62 3.16
CA LEU A 54 -23.56 -18.93 3.30
C LEU A 54 -22.30 -18.98 2.44
N CYS A 55 -21.27 -19.57 3.04
CA CYS A 55 -19.98 -19.85 2.43
C CYS A 55 -20.13 -20.61 1.11
N SER A 56 -19.31 -20.18 0.15
CA SER A 56 -18.82 -20.90 -1.04
C SER A 56 -19.14 -22.40 -1.07
N SER A 57 -20.27 -22.76 -1.68
CA SER A 57 -20.50 -24.08 -2.24
C SER A 57 -20.03 -24.09 -3.69
N ARG A 58 -18.74 -24.37 -3.90
CA ARG A 58 -18.29 -24.97 -5.17
C ARG A 58 -18.81 -26.41 -5.20
N PRO A 59 -19.36 -26.88 -6.33
CA PRO A 59 -19.76 -28.27 -6.45
C PRO A 59 -18.50 -29.13 -6.43
N ALA A 60 -18.34 -29.94 -5.39
CA ALA A 60 -17.50 -31.11 -5.47
C ALA A 60 -18.07 -31.97 -6.59
N SER A 61 -17.35 -32.08 -7.70
CA SER A 61 -17.51 -33.20 -8.61
C SER A 61 -17.05 -34.44 -7.86
N SER A 62 -17.90 -34.94 -6.97
CA SER A 62 -17.87 -36.34 -6.61
C SER A 62 -18.13 -37.07 -7.91
N VAL A 63 -17.08 -37.61 -8.52
CA VAL A 63 -17.21 -38.89 -9.21
C VAL A 63 -17.69 -39.85 -8.13
N GLY A 64 -19.01 -39.85 -7.93
CA GLY A 64 -19.69 -40.88 -7.20
C GLY A 64 -19.40 -42.15 -7.98
N VAL A 65 -18.35 -42.86 -7.56
CA VAL A 65 -18.34 -44.30 -7.71
C VAL A 65 -19.53 -44.75 -6.88
N GLY A 66 -20.69 -44.78 -7.54
CA GLY A 66 -21.85 -45.46 -7.01
C GLY A 66 -21.35 -46.81 -6.53
N VAL A 67 -21.70 -47.15 -5.30
CA VAL A 67 -21.56 -48.51 -4.79
C VAL A 67 -22.51 -49.37 -5.63
N GLY A 68 -22.09 -49.65 -6.87
CA GLY A 68 -22.62 -50.71 -7.68
C GLY A 68 -22.32 -51.99 -6.93
N ALA A 69 -23.28 -52.92 -6.94
CA ALA A 69 -23.11 -54.22 -6.35
C ALA A 69 -21.73 -54.80 -6.73
N ALA A 70 -20.98 -55.27 -5.74
CA ALA A 70 -19.65 -55.84 -5.96
C ALA A 70 -19.71 -56.81 -7.15
N PRO A 71 -18.79 -56.70 -8.13
CA PRO A 71 -18.86 -57.48 -9.35
C PRO A 71 -18.99 -58.97 -9.03
N ASN A 72 -20.02 -59.62 -9.57
CA ASN A 72 -20.21 -61.05 -9.35
C ASN A 72 -19.27 -61.83 -10.27
N PHE A 73 -18.10 -62.22 -9.74
CA PHE A 73 -17.09 -62.98 -10.47
C PHE A 73 -17.51 -64.42 -10.79
N SER A 74 -18.74 -64.84 -10.46
CA SER A 74 -19.26 -66.15 -10.86
C SER A 74 -19.65 -66.20 -12.35
N ASP A 75 -19.94 -65.06 -12.98
CA ASP A 75 -20.31 -64.99 -14.40
C ASP A 75 -19.09 -64.82 -15.31
N ARG A 76 -19.11 -65.50 -16.46
CA ARG A 76 -18.00 -65.56 -17.40
C ARG A 76 -17.75 -64.22 -18.11
N ALA A 77 -18.79 -63.42 -18.32
CA ALA A 77 -18.64 -62.09 -18.92
C ALA A 77 -17.90 -61.13 -17.96
N THR A 78 -18.25 -61.15 -16.67
CA THR A 78 -17.56 -60.38 -15.62
C THR A 78 -16.11 -60.83 -15.46
N GLN A 79 -15.83 -62.14 -15.48
CA GLN A 79 -14.46 -62.64 -15.45
C GLN A 79 -13.63 -62.16 -16.65
N ALA A 80 -14.19 -62.19 -17.86
CA ALA A 80 -13.50 -61.73 -19.06
C ALA A 80 -13.21 -60.21 -19.04
N ALA A 81 -14.15 -59.41 -18.51
CA ALA A 81 -13.97 -57.97 -18.34
C ALA A 81 -12.88 -57.65 -17.31
N ALA A 82 -12.91 -58.31 -16.15
CA ALA A 82 -11.91 -58.16 -15.10
C ALA A 82 -10.51 -58.57 -15.58
N LEU A 83 -10.40 -59.70 -16.29
CA LEU A 83 -9.14 -60.14 -16.90
C LEU A 83 -8.56 -59.12 -17.89
N ARG A 84 -9.41 -58.41 -18.65
CA ARG A 84 -8.94 -57.36 -19.57
C ARG A 84 -8.30 -56.20 -18.82
N ILE A 85 -8.87 -55.80 -17.68
CA ILE A 85 -8.33 -54.73 -16.82
C ILE A 85 -7.00 -55.16 -16.21
N VAL A 86 -6.95 -56.36 -15.62
CA VAL A 86 -5.73 -56.94 -15.06
C VAL A 86 -4.61 -57.01 -16.11
N ASN A 87 -4.89 -57.55 -17.29
CA ASN A 87 -3.91 -57.65 -18.37
C ASN A 87 -3.52 -56.28 -18.95
N GLY A 88 -4.44 -55.32 -18.99
CA GLY A 88 -4.14 -53.96 -19.42
C GLY A 88 -3.09 -53.29 -18.54
N TYR A 89 -3.15 -53.51 -17.22
CA TYR A 89 -2.20 -52.96 -16.26
C TYR A 89 -0.88 -53.73 -16.21
N LEU A 90 -0.92 -55.06 -16.27
CA LEU A 90 0.28 -55.89 -16.20
C LEU A 90 1.10 -55.93 -17.51
N SER A 91 0.54 -55.43 -18.61
CA SER A 91 1.24 -55.35 -19.90
C SER A 91 2.34 -54.28 -19.88
N PRO A 92 3.54 -54.53 -20.47
CA PRO A 92 3.95 -55.72 -21.22
C PRO A 92 4.57 -56.83 -20.35
N ALA A 93 4.68 -56.64 -19.03
CA ALA A 93 5.41 -57.55 -18.14
C ALA A 93 4.78 -58.94 -18.03
N LEU A 94 3.45 -59.03 -18.04
CA LEU A 94 2.73 -60.30 -17.92
C LEU A 94 1.33 -60.23 -18.56
N THR A 95 0.86 -61.34 -19.12
CA THR A 95 -0.51 -61.45 -19.68
C THR A 95 -1.13 -62.80 -19.34
N LEU A 96 -2.22 -62.78 -18.59
CA LEU A 96 -3.01 -63.93 -18.19
C LEU A 96 -3.97 -64.34 -19.33
N ARG A 97 -3.71 -65.50 -19.97
CA ARG A 97 -4.56 -66.02 -21.06
C ARG A 97 -5.75 -66.82 -20.52
N GLY A 98 -6.96 -66.52 -21.00
CA GLY A 98 -8.20 -67.20 -20.60
C GLY A 98 -8.46 -68.55 -21.29
N PRO A 99 -9.46 -69.35 -20.84
CA PRO A 99 -10.45 -69.01 -19.81
C PRO A 99 -9.94 -69.17 -18.38
N LEU A 100 -8.95 -70.03 -18.15
CA LEU A 100 -8.30 -70.27 -16.85
C LEU A 100 -6.77 -70.15 -17.05
N PRO A 101 -6.13 -69.10 -16.51
CA PRO A 101 -4.69 -68.93 -16.66
C PRO A 101 -3.87 -69.98 -15.90
N ALA A 102 -2.62 -70.18 -16.30
CA ALA A 102 -1.73 -71.11 -15.61
C ALA A 102 -1.41 -70.61 -14.19
N ALA A 103 -1.34 -71.54 -13.22
CA ALA A 103 -1.09 -71.19 -11.82
C ALA A 103 0.20 -70.39 -11.60
N ARG A 104 1.26 -70.71 -12.37
CA ARG A 104 2.53 -69.97 -12.33
C ARG A 104 2.35 -68.50 -12.72
N ASP A 105 1.58 -68.25 -13.78
CA ASP A 105 1.35 -66.90 -14.30
C ASP A 105 0.46 -66.12 -13.33
N ILE A 106 -0.52 -66.77 -12.70
CA ILE A 106 -1.36 -66.14 -11.67
C ILE A 106 -0.52 -65.73 -10.45
N GLN A 107 0.38 -66.59 -9.99
CA GLN A 107 1.27 -66.27 -8.88
C GLN A 107 2.26 -65.15 -9.25
N ALA A 108 2.78 -65.13 -10.49
CA ALA A 108 3.61 -64.03 -10.97
C ALA A 108 2.84 -62.70 -11.01
N ALA A 109 1.58 -62.72 -11.45
CA ALA A 109 0.71 -61.54 -11.45
C ALA A 109 0.47 -61.01 -10.04
N LEU A 110 0.17 -61.88 -9.08
CA LEU A 110 0.00 -61.48 -7.68
C LEU A 110 1.27 -60.88 -7.08
N ARG A 111 2.45 -61.46 -7.36
CA ARG A 111 3.74 -60.91 -6.90
C ARG A 111 4.01 -59.52 -7.48
N LEU A 112 3.83 -59.36 -8.79
CA LEU A 112 4.05 -58.08 -9.47
C LEU A 112 3.13 -56.98 -8.92
N LEU A 113 1.86 -57.30 -8.68
CA LEU A 113 0.92 -56.34 -8.10
C LEU A 113 1.28 -55.97 -6.66
N LEU A 114 1.74 -56.93 -5.86
CA LEU A 114 2.18 -56.67 -4.48
C LEU A 114 3.45 -55.82 -4.42
N GLU A 115 4.42 -56.10 -5.28
CA GLU A 115 5.65 -55.31 -5.38
C GLU A 115 5.37 -53.85 -5.79
N ARG A 116 4.38 -53.64 -6.64
CA ARG A 116 3.95 -52.29 -7.08
C ARG A 116 3.29 -51.44 -6.00
N ILE A 117 2.81 -52.08 -4.93
CA ILE A 117 2.15 -51.39 -3.81
C ILE A 117 3.03 -51.42 -2.55
N ASP A 118 4.34 -51.59 -2.73
CA ASP A 118 5.38 -51.62 -1.69
C ASP A 118 5.24 -52.77 -0.66
N PHE A 119 4.66 -53.90 -1.06
CA PHE A 119 4.62 -55.14 -0.28
C PHE A 119 5.45 -56.25 -0.94
N PRO A 120 6.79 -56.26 -0.78
CA PRO A 120 7.64 -57.25 -1.45
C PRO A 120 7.32 -58.67 -0.95
N PRO A 121 7.07 -59.64 -1.85
CA PRO A 121 6.70 -61.00 -1.47
C PRO A 121 7.88 -61.77 -0.89
N ASN A 122 7.68 -62.45 0.24
CA ASN A 122 8.63 -63.45 0.77
C ASN A 122 8.30 -64.83 0.19
N GLU A 123 9.24 -65.45 -0.53
CA GLU A 123 9.00 -66.70 -1.26
C GLU A 123 8.66 -67.90 -0.36
N ALA A 124 9.16 -67.94 0.88
CA ALA A 124 8.92 -69.06 1.79
C ALA A 124 7.50 -69.09 2.37
N THR A 125 6.87 -67.92 2.51
CA THR A 125 5.58 -67.73 3.20
C THR A 125 4.55 -66.97 2.36
N PHE A 126 4.78 -66.86 1.05
CA PHE A 126 4.00 -66.04 0.11
C PHE A 126 2.48 -66.15 0.28
N GLU A 127 1.94 -67.36 0.43
CA GLU A 127 0.49 -67.56 0.59
C GLU A 127 -0.06 -66.91 1.87
N ASP A 128 0.65 -67.05 2.99
CA ASP A 128 0.24 -66.51 4.28
C ASP A 128 0.45 -64.99 4.32
N ASP A 129 1.56 -64.51 3.74
CA ASP A 129 1.86 -63.08 3.63
C ASP A 129 0.88 -62.36 2.70
N LEU A 130 0.50 -62.97 1.58
CA LEU A 130 -0.54 -62.43 0.68
C LEU A 130 -1.88 -62.32 1.41
N ILE A 131 -2.30 -63.35 2.15
CA ILE A 131 -3.56 -63.29 2.92
C ILE A 131 -3.48 -62.19 3.98
N GLN A 132 -2.34 -62.01 4.65
CA GLN A 132 -2.15 -60.96 5.64
C GLN A 132 -2.13 -59.56 5.01
N ALA A 133 -1.43 -59.38 3.89
CA ALA A 133 -1.40 -58.14 3.12
C ALA A 133 -2.81 -57.73 2.66
N LEU A 134 -3.59 -58.68 2.12
CA LEU A 134 -4.97 -58.43 1.73
C LEU A 134 -5.86 -58.00 2.90
N ARG A 135 -5.60 -58.49 4.13
CA ARG A 135 -6.32 -58.02 5.33
C ARG A 135 -5.91 -56.62 5.74
N LEU A 136 -4.60 -56.32 5.74
CA LEU A 136 -4.08 -54.98 6.08
C LEU A 136 -4.59 -53.92 5.11
N LEU A 137 -4.64 -54.26 3.82
CA LEU A 137 -5.15 -53.39 2.76
C LEU A 137 -6.70 -53.35 2.71
N GLY A 138 -7.41 -54.09 3.57
CA GLY A 138 -8.86 -54.07 3.66
C GLY A 138 -9.58 -54.70 2.45
N CYS A 139 -8.98 -55.70 1.80
CA CYS A 139 -9.56 -56.36 0.62
C CYS A 139 -10.96 -56.94 0.94
N PRO A 140 -12.00 -56.58 0.16
CA PRO A 140 -13.36 -57.04 0.41
C PRO A 140 -13.58 -58.51 0.02
N HIS A 141 -12.65 -59.12 -0.71
CA HIS A 141 -12.76 -60.49 -1.23
C HIS A 141 -12.00 -61.47 -0.34
N LYS A 142 -12.71 -62.49 0.16
CA LYS A 142 -12.12 -63.55 0.98
C LYS A 142 -11.46 -64.60 0.09
N ILE A 143 -10.21 -64.90 0.35
CA ILE A 143 -9.45 -65.96 -0.32
C ILE A 143 -8.91 -66.95 0.71
N THR A 144 -8.97 -68.24 0.38
CA THR A 144 -8.45 -69.32 1.24
C THR A 144 -7.07 -69.75 0.77
N ARG A 145 -6.26 -70.28 1.70
CA ARG A 145 -4.95 -70.86 1.37
C ARG A 145 -5.04 -71.95 0.30
N SER A 146 -6.09 -72.76 0.33
CA SER A 146 -6.34 -73.81 -0.69
C SER A 146 -6.56 -73.23 -2.10
N ALA A 147 -7.19 -72.06 -2.22
CA ALA A 147 -7.40 -71.40 -3.50
C ALA A 147 -6.10 -70.85 -4.09
N LEU A 148 -5.14 -70.45 -3.25
CA LEU A 148 -3.82 -69.96 -3.66
C LEU A 148 -2.85 -71.09 -4.08
N LYS A 149 -3.03 -72.30 -3.53
CA LYS A 149 -2.27 -73.49 -3.94
C LYS A 149 -2.65 -73.99 -5.33
N ALA A 150 -3.91 -73.83 -5.73
CA ALA A 150 -4.43 -74.25 -7.03
C ALA A 150 -5.29 -73.16 -7.71
N PRO A 151 -4.71 -71.99 -8.03
CA PRO A 151 -5.46 -70.78 -8.39
C PRO A 151 -6.11 -70.83 -9.76
N GLY A 152 -5.64 -71.69 -10.67
CA GLY A 152 -6.18 -71.86 -12.02
C GLY A 152 -7.32 -72.87 -12.13
N THR A 153 -7.86 -73.39 -11.01
CA THR A 153 -8.98 -74.35 -11.05
C THR A 153 -10.33 -73.63 -11.18
N PRO A 154 -11.36 -74.23 -11.81
CA PRO A 154 -12.66 -73.59 -12.02
C PRO A 154 -13.32 -73.04 -10.75
N HIS A 155 -13.10 -73.68 -9.61
CA HIS A 155 -13.68 -73.28 -8.32
C HIS A 155 -12.86 -72.24 -7.57
N SER A 156 -11.53 -72.22 -7.73
CA SER A 156 -10.64 -71.25 -7.07
C SER A 156 -10.40 -69.99 -7.90
N TRP A 157 -10.64 -70.06 -9.21
CA TRP A 157 -10.39 -68.94 -10.12
C TRP A 157 -11.27 -67.71 -9.86
N PRO A 158 -12.59 -67.80 -9.64
CA PRO A 158 -13.42 -66.62 -9.37
C PRO A 158 -12.94 -65.76 -8.17
N PRO A 159 -12.66 -66.32 -6.97
CA PRO A 159 -12.15 -65.51 -5.86
C PRO A 159 -10.72 -65.02 -6.08
N VAL A 160 -9.86 -65.78 -6.76
CA VAL A 160 -8.49 -65.35 -7.10
C VAL A 160 -8.51 -64.18 -8.10
N LEU A 161 -9.37 -64.25 -9.11
CA LEU A 161 -9.54 -63.16 -10.08
C LEU A 161 -10.13 -61.91 -9.43
N ALA A 162 -11.06 -62.07 -8.48
CA ALA A 162 -11.60 -60.94 -7.71
C ALA A 162 -10.48 -60.19 -6.96
N VAL A 163 -9.58 -60.94 -6.32
CA VAL A 163 -8.40 -60.39 -5.64
C VAL A 163 -7.44 -59.74 -6.63
N LEU A 164 -7.10 -60.40 -7.74
CA LEU A 164 -6.23 -59.84 -8.79
C LEU A 164 -6.76 -58.52 -9.35
N HIS A 165 -8.06 -58.48 -9.67
CA HIS A 165 -8.72 -57.30 -10.20
C HIS A 165 -8.74 -56.17 -9.18
N TRP A 166 -9.06 -56.47 -7.92
CA TRP A 166 -9.04 -55.47 -6.86
C TRP A 166 -7.63 -54.92 -6.61
N LEU A 167 -6.60 -55.78 -6.53
CA LEU A 167 -5.21 -55.37 -6.40
C LEU A 167 -4.76 -54.51 -7.59
N THR A 168 -5.23 -54.82 -8.80
CA THR A 168 -4.93 -54.02 -10.00
C THR A 168 -5.52 -52.61 -9.89
N LEU A 169 -6.78 -52.48 -9.46
CA LEU A 169 -7.40 -51.18 -9.27
C LEU A 169 -6.71 -50.39 -8.14
N PHE A 170 -6.32 -51.07 -7.08
CA PHE A 170 -5.59 -50.47 -5.97
C PHE A 170 -4.22 -49.93 -6.43
N ALA A 171 -3.45 -50.73 -7.17
CA ALA A 171 -2.15 -50.32 -7.72
C ALA A 171 -2.28 -49.16 -8.72
N GLN A 172 -3.30 -49.16 -9.58
CA GLN A 172 -3.59 -48.04 -10.50
C GLN A 172 -3.87 -46.74 -9.76
N TYR A 173 -4.59 -46.81 -8.62
CA TYR A 173 -4.86 -45.64 -7.81
C TYR A 173 -3.58 -45.12 -7.13
N SER A 174 -2.78 -46.01 -6.54
CA SER A 174 -1.50 -45.66 -5.92
C SER A 174 -0.53 -44.99 -6.91
N ASP A 175 -0.44 -45.49 -8.14
CA ASP A 175 0.38 -44.89 -9.20
C ASP A 175 -0.12 -43.48 -9.59
N ALA A 176 -1.44 -43.29 -9.69
CA ALA A 176 -2.03 -42.01 -10.07
C ALA A 176 -1.85 -40.93 -8.99
N ASP A 177 -1.96 -41.30 -7.71
CA ASP A 177 -1.79 -40.39 -6.58
C ASP A 177 -0.32 -39.93 -6.47
N ALA A 178 0.64 -40.85 -6.64
CA ALA A 178 2.06 -40.52 -6.69
C ALA A 178 2.41 -39.58 -7.86
N SER A 179 1.79 -39.76 -9.02
CA SER A 179 2.01 -38.91 -10.20
C SER A 179 1.36 -37.52 -10.04
N SER A 180 0.17 -37.44 -9.43
CA SER A 180 -0.49 -36.16 -9.13
C SER A 180 0.25 -35.36 -8.06
N ALA A 181 0.87 -36.02 -7.08
CA ALA A 181 1.69 -35.36 -6.06
C ALA A 181 2.98 -34.76 -6.62
N ALA A 182 3.52 -35.31 -7.72
CA ALA A 182 4.73 -34.82 -8.38
C ALA A 182 4.50 -33.57 -9.27
N GLU A 183 3.27 -33.32 -9.72
CA GLU A 183 2.93 -32.14 -10.56
C GLU A 183 2.58 -30.89 -9.75
N ALA A 184 2.34 -31.01 -8.44
CA ALA A 184 2.11 -29.87 -7.59
C ALA A 184 3.41 -29.05 -7.43
N PRO A 185 3.39 -27.72 -7.60
CA PRO A 185 4.59 -26.92 -7.40
C PRO A 185 5.10 -27.14 -5.97
N PRO A 186 6.39 -27.48 -5.79
CA PRO A 186 6.93 -27.76 -4.47
C PRO A 186 6.73 -26.53 -3.61
N ASN A 187 6.10 -26.73 -2.44
CA ASN A 187 5.95 -25.67 -1.47
C ASN A 187 7.35 -25.31 -0.96
N ASP A 188 7.86 -24.17 -1.41
CA ASP A 188 9.24 -23.73 -1.15
C ASP A 188 9.57 -23.70 0.35
N LEU A 189 8.60 -23.28 1.17
CA LEU A 189 8.72 -23.29 2.63
C LEU A 189 8.80 -24.70 3.19
N LEU A 190 8.02 -25.64 2.63
CA LEU A 190 8.05 -27.04 3.03
C LEU A 190 9.38 -27.70 2.65
N LEU A 191 9.93 -27.36 1.48
CA LEU A 191 11.22 -27.87 1.04
C LEU A 191 12.35 -27.36 1.95
N TYR A 192 12.37 -26.05 2.23
CA TYR A 192 13.31 -25.44 3.18
C TYR A 192 13.23 -26.08 4.57
N THR A 193 12.01 -26.22 5.12
CA THR A 193 11.84 -26.82 6.46
C THR A 193 12.22 -28.30 6.52
N THR A 194 11.92 -29.07 5.47
CA THR A 194 12.31 -30.50 5.42
C THR A 194 13.81 -30.69 5.27
N GLN A 195 14.48 -29.91 4.42
CA GLN A 195 15.94 -29.93 4.27
C GLN A 195 16.64 -29.47 5.56
N GLY A 196 16.20 -28.36 6.16
CA GLY A 196 16.74 -27.87 7.42
C GLY A 196 16.59 -28.89 8.55
N TYR A 197 15.44 -29.59 8.60
CA TYR A 197 15.23 -30.66 9.58
C TYR A 197 16.15 -31.87 9.34
N CYS A 198 16.43 -32.23 8.09
CA CYS A 198 17.40 -33.29 7.76
C CYS A 198 18.83 -32.93 8.21
N HIS A 199 19.25 -31.68 8.00
CA HIS A 199 20.57 -31.20 8.46
C HIS A 199 20.64 -31.17 9.99
N PHE A 200 19.58 -30.73 10.67
CA PHE A 200 19.45 -30.80 12.12
C PHE A 200 19.58 -32.22 12.67
N LEU A 201 18.87 -33.20 12.08
CA LEU A 201 18.96 -34.61 12.49
C LEU A 201 20.36 -35.20 12.29
N SER A 202 21.12 -34.65 11.34
CA SER A 202 22.49 -35.07 11.02
C SER A 202 23.55 -34.35 11.89
N GLY A 203 23.16 -33.31 12.64
CA GLY A 203 24.06 -32.47 13.43
C GLY A 203 25.01 -31.62 12.60
N ASP A 204 24.63 -31.31 11.36
CA ASP A 204 25.44 -30.52 10.40
C ASP A 204 24.99 -29.06 10.43
N ASP A 205 25.47 -28.32 11.43
CA ASP A 205 25.11 -26.91 11.66
C ASP A 205 25.59 -26.00 10.51
N ASP A 206 26.74 -26.30 9.88
CA ASP A 206 27.27 -25.54 8.74
C ASP A 206 26.35 -25.63 7.52
N ALA A 207 25.76 -26.80 7.27
CA ALA A 207 24.80 -26.98 6.19
C ALA A 207 23.46 -26.28 6.45
N VAL A 208 23.04 -26.14 7.71
CA VAL A 208 21.85 -25.34 8.08
C VAL A 208 22.10 -23.87 7.78
N GLU A 209 23.24 -23.32 8.17
CA GLU A 209 23.56 -21.90 7.93
C GLU A 209 23.65 -21.59 6.42
N ALA A 210 24.21 -22.51 5.62
CA ALA A 210 24.24 -22.37 4.17
C ALA A 210 22.84 -22.37 3.53
N LEU A 211 21.94 -23.25 4.01
CA LEU A 211 20.56 -23.32 3.54
C LEU A 211 19.77 -22.06 3.91
N ASP A 212 19.99 -21.52 5.12
CA ASP A 212 19.38 -20.28 5.59
C ASP A 212 19.80 -19.08 4.72
N GLU A 213 21.09 -18.95 4.40
CA GLU A 213 21.58 -17.85 3.56
C GLU A 213 21.04 -17.95 2.13
N GLU A 214 20.97 -19.16 1.55
CA GLU A 214 20.38 -19.38 0.23
C GLU A 214 18.90 -18.98 0.20
N TYR A 215 18.13 -19.44 1.18
CA TYR A 215 16.69 -19.16 1.26
C TYR A 215 16.41 -17.68 1.50
N LEU A 216 17.17 -17.02 2.38
CA LEU A 216 17.07 -15.58 2.62
C LEU A 216 17.50 -14.77 1.39
N SER A 217 18.55 -15.20 0.69
CA SER A 217 18.99 -14.58 -0.56
C SER A 217 17.89 -14.63 -1.62
N LYS A 218 17.31 -15.80 -1.84
CA LYS A 218 16.18 -16.00 -2.77
C LYS A 218 14.98 -15.13 -2.40
N ALA A 219 14.57 -15.13 -1.13
CA ALA A 219 13.45 -14.31 -0.65
C ALA A 219 13.70 -12.80 -0.84
N ARG A 220 14.94 -12.34 -0.64
CA ARG A 220 15.33 -10.95 -0.91
C ARG A 220 15.22 -10.62 -2.39
N MET A 221 15.77 -11.46 -3.27
CA MET A 221 15.68 -11.25 -4.73
C MET A 221 14.24 -11.23 -5.23
N ASP A 222 13.39 -12.15 -4.76
CA ASP A 222 11.97 -12.20 -5.12
C ASP A 222 11.23 -10.96 -4.61
N GLY A 223 11.56 -10.50 -3.40
CA GLY A 223 11.05 -9.25 -2.83
C GLY A 223 11.42 -8.03 -3.67
N GLU A 224 12.70 -7.90 -4.07
CA GLU A 224 13.17 -6.81 -4.92
C GLU A 224 12.51 -6.84 -6.31
N ALA A 225 12.35 -8.01 -6.91
CA ALA A 225 11.66 -8.18 -8.18
C ALA A 225 10.18 -7.79 -8.08
N ALA A 226 9.49 -8.17 -6.99
CA ALA A 226 8.12 -7.79 -6.74
C ALA A 226 7.97 -6.26 -6.55
N VAL A 227 8.88 -5.63 -5.83
CA VAL A 227 8.93 -4.17 -5.66
C VAL A 227 9.18 -3.46 -6.99
N ALA A 228 10.09 -3.97 -7.82
CA ALA A 228 10.36 -3.41 -9.14
C ALA A 228 9.13 -3.48 -10.05
N LYS A 229 8.42 -4.62 -10.04
CA LYS A 229 7.16 -4.78 -10.78
C LYS A 229 6.07 -3.84 -10.27
N PHE A 230 5.94 -3.70 -8.95
CA PHE A 230 4.97 -2.77 -8.36
C PHE A 230 5.23 -1.32 -8.78
N ARG A 231 6.49 -0.86 -8.73
CA ARG A 231 6.86 0.49 -9.17
C ARG A 231 6.58 0.73 -10.66
N ALA A 232 6.80 -0.28 -11.51
CA ALA A 232 6.47 -0.18 -12.92
C ALA A 232 4.95 0.00 -13.15
N LEU A 233 4.14 -0.79 -12.45
CA LEU A 233 2.68 -0.69 -12.51
C LEU A 233 2.15 0.63 -11.92
N GLU A 234 2.75 1.10 -10.83
CA GLU A 234 2.41 2.39 -10.24
C GLU A 234 2.68 3.55 -11.20
N LYS A 235 3.82 3.51 -11.90
CA LYS A 235 4.13 4.50 -12.94
C LYS A 235 3.14 4.44 -14.10
N GLU A 236 2.80 3.25 -14.58
CA GLU A 236 1.79 3.07 -15.64
C GLU A 236 0.41 3.60 -15.20
N ALA A 237 0.02 3.35 -13.95
CA ALA A 237 -1.23 3.86 -13.39
C ALA A 237 -1.24 5.40 -13.34
N GLN A 238 -0.14 6.03 -12.92
CA GLN A 238 -0.02 7.49 -12.92
C GLN A 238 -0.07 8.09 -14.33
N GLU A 239 0.59 7.45 -15.31
CA GLU A 239 0.55 7.87 -16.71
C GLU A 239 -0.88 7.77 -17.29
N LEU A 240 -1.59 6.68 -16.99
CA LEU A 240 -2.99 6.49 -17.39
C LEU A 240 -3.92 7.49 -16.71
N GLU A 241 -3.74 7.76 -15.42
CA GLU A 241 -4.52 8.76 -14.69
C GLU A 241 -4.28 10.18 -15.24
N ALA A 242 -3.03 10.51 -15.57
CA ALA A 242 -2.70 11.78 -16.21
C ALA A 242 -3.36 11.93 -17.59
N GLU A 243 -3.38 10.87 -18.41
CA GLU A 243 -4.06 10.89 -19.71
C GLU A 243 -5.58 10.97 -19.56
N VAL A 244 -6.18 10.26 -18.58
CA VAL A 244 -7.61 10.41 -18.25
C VAL A 244 -7.91 11.84 -17.85
N ASN A 245 -7.16 12.42 -16.92
CA ASN A 245 -7.35 13.81 -16.47
C ASN A 245 -7.19 14.82 -17.62
N LYS A 246 -6.25 14.58 -18.53
CA LYS A 246 -6.09 15.40 -19.74
C LYS A 246 -7.28 15.29 -20.68
N LEU A 247 -7.85 14.09 -20.84
CA LEU A 247 -9.04 13.86 -21.66
C LEU A 247 -10.34 14.40 -21.01
N THR A 248 -10.41 14.45 -19.68
CA THR A 248 -11.59 14.90 -18.93
C THR A 248 -11.55 16.36 -18.48
N SER A 249 -10.38 17.02 -18.50
CA SER A 249 -10.22 18.42 -18.06
C SER A 249 -10.81 19.46 -19.02
N GLY A 250 -11.15 19.06 -20.26
CA GLY A 250 -11.90 19.90 -21.18
C GLY A 250 -13.41 19.63 -21.08
N PRO A 251 -14.28 20.64 -21.30
CA PRO A 251 -15.69 20.37 -21.53
C PRO A 251 -15.78 19.38 -22.68
N SER A 252 -16.58 18.32 -22.49
CA SER A 252 -16.70 17.31 -23.51
C SER A 252 -17.16 17.98 -24.81
N ARG A 253 -16.71 17.48 -25.98
CA ARG A 253 -17.17 18.00 -27.29
C ARG A 253 -18.70 18.10 -27.34
N ARG A 254 -19.38 17.22 -26.62
CA ARG A 254 -20.83 17.24 -26.42
C ARG A 254 -21.31 18.46 -25.63
N GLU A 255 -20.76 18.73 -24.45
CA GLU A 255 -21.14 19.90 -23.64
C GLU A 255 -20.89 21.21 -24.38
N ALA A 256 -19.77 21.33 -25.10
CA ALA A 256 -19.48 22.51 -25.92
C ALA A 256 -20.51 22.71 -27.04
N LEU A 257 -20.93 21.62 -27.69
CA LEU A 257 -21.98 21.65 -28.72
C LEU A 257 -23.37 21.92 -28.14
N GLU A 258 -23.67 21.42 -26.94
CA GLU A 258 -24.94 21.68 -26.24
C GLU A 258 -25.03 23.17 -25.84
N ALA A 259 -23.97 23.77 -25.31
CA ALA A 259 -23.92 25.21 -25.02
C ALA A 259 -24.06 26.07 -26.28
N GLN A 260 -23.42 25.66 -27.39
CA GLN A 260 -23.56 26.35 -28.67
C GLN A 260 -25.00 26.24 -29.20
N LYS A 261 -25.61 25.06 -29.12
CA LYS A 261 -27.02 24.84 -29.48
C LYS A 261 -27.93 25.75 -28.65
N GLU A 262 -27.75 25.80 -27.34
CA GLU A 262 -28.56 26.63 -26.45
C GLU A 262 -28.45 28.12 -26.81
N THR A 263 -27.22 28.60 -27.06
CA THR A 263 -26.98 29.98 -27.51
C THR A 263 -27.68 30.28 -28.83
N LEU A 264 -27.57 29.40 -29.83
CA LEU A 264 -28.23 29.56 -31.12
C LEU A 264 -29.76 29.53 -30.98
N THR A 265 -30.31 28.65 -30.13
CA THR A 265 -31.76 28.62 -29.89
C THR A 265 -32.27 29.88 -29.20
N ALA A 266 -31.49 30.44 -28.26
CA ALA A 266 -31.82 31.71 -27.64
C ALA A 266 -31.81 32.85 -28.67
N ASP A 267 -30.85 32.85 -29.60
CA ASP A 267 -30.78 33.86 -30.65
C ASP A 267 -31.92 33.72 -31.67
N VAL A 268 -32.31 32.49 -32.04
CA VAL A 268 -33.51 32.24 -32.87
C VAL A 268 -34.75 32.85 -32.21
N HIS A 269 -34.98 32.60 -30.92
CA HIS A 269 -36.12 33.18 -30.22
C HIS A 269 -36.08 34.71 -30.14
N LYS A 270 -34.90 35.32 -29.99
CA LYS A 270 -34.75 36.78 -30.07
C LYS A 270 -35.14 37.29 -31.47
N PHE A 271 -34.68 36.65 -32.53
CA PHE A 271 -35.02 37.05 -33.90
C PHE A 271 -36.51 36.89 -34.17
N GLU A 272 -37.14 35.80 -33.71
CA GLU A 272 -38.59 35.60 -33.81
C GLU A 272 -39.37 36.72 -33.10
N ALA A 273 -38.95 37.12 -31.89
CA ALA A 273 -39.57 38.21 -31.15
C ALA A 273 -39.44 39.56 -31.89
N VAL A 274 -38.26 39.83 -32.44
CA VAL A 274 -38.01 41.04 -33.26
C VAL A 274 -38.89 41.04 -34.51
N VAL A 275 -38.95 39.91 -35.24
CA VAL A 275 -39.82 39.75 -36.41
C VAL A 275 -41.28 39.98 -36.05
N LYS A 276 -41.75 39.43 -34.93
CA LYS A 276 -43.13 39.64 -34.46
C LYS A 276 -43.40 41.12 -34.17
N THR A 277 -42.47 41.80 -33.51
CA THR A 277 -42.58 43.25 -33.21
C THR A 277 -42.57 44.11 -34.47
N TRP A 278 -41.79 43.73 -35.49
CA TRP A 278 -41.80 44.45 -36.77
C TRP A 278 -43.07 44.19 -37.55
N LYS A 279 -43.61 42.97 -37.53
CA LYS A 279 -44.91 42.66 -38.15
C LYS A 279 -46.02 43.52 -37.54
N THR A 280 -46.13 43.60 -36.22
CA THR A 280 -47.15 44.44 -35.57
C THR A 280 -46.99 45.92 -35.94
N LYS A 281 -45.74 46.42 -36.01
CA LYS A 281 -45.49 47.81 -36.45
C LYS A 281 -45.86 48.05 -37.91
N ILE A 282 -45.65 47.06 -38.79
CA ILE A 282 -46.07 47.15 -40.19
C ILE A 282 -47.59 47.22 -40.24
N ASP A 283 -48.28 46.31 -39.55
CA ASP A 283 -49.75 46.28 -39.50
C ASP A 283 -50.33 47.61 -38.97
N GLU A 284 -49.76 48.17 -37.89
CA GLU A 284 -50.13 49.48 -37.35
C GLU A 284 -49.90 50.64 -38.34
N ARG A 285 -48.81 50.60 -39.12
CA ARG A 285 -48.54 51.64 -40.13
C ARG A 285 -49.48 51.49 -41.32
N GLU A 286 -49.78 50.27 -41.74
CA GLU A 286 -50.74 50.00 -42.81
C GLU A 286 -52.14 50.49 -42.41
N GLU A 287 -52.59 50.24 -41.19
CA GLU A 287 -53.87 50.75 -40.68
C GLU A 287 -53.89 52.29 -40.63
N ALA A 288 -52.81 52.92 -40.13
CA ALA A 288 -52.71 54.38 -40.10
C ALA A 288 -52.70 55.01 -41.51
N LEU A 289 -52.10 54.35 -42.50
CA LEU A 289 -52.15 54.80 -43.89
C LEU A 289 -53.56 54.76 -44.45
N VAL A 290 -54.30 53.67 -44.18
CA VAL A 290 -55.71 53.54 -44.59
C VAL A 290 -56.57 54.66 -43.99
N ASP A 291 -56.35 55.02 -42.73
CA ASP A 291 -57.11 56.10 -42.10
C ASP A 291 -56.71 57.49 -42.62
N LEU A 292 -55.43 57.72 -42.90
CA LEU A 292 -54.97 58.96 -43.56
C LEU A 292 -55.55 59.11 -44.97
N GLU A 293 -55.65 58.01 -45.72
CA GLU A 293 -56.28 58.01 -47.06
C GLU A 293 -57.76 58.44 -46.96
N LYS A 294 -58.51 57.90 -46.00
CA LYS A 294 -59.91 58.32 -45.75
C LYS A 294 -60.01 59.81 -45.34
N GLU A 295 -59.12 60.28 -44.47
CA GLU A 295 -59.12 61.69 -44.05
C GLU A 295 -58.76 62.62 -45.23
N LEU A 296 -57.81 62.21 -46.07
CA LEU A 296 -57.45 62.93 -47.28
C LEU A 296 -58.63 63.01 -48.24
N GLU A 297 -59.32 61.90 -48.49
CA GLU A 297 -60.53 61.86 -49.31
C GLU A 297 -61.60 62.82 -48.78
N ALA A 298 -61.84 62.82 -47.46
CA ALA A 298 -62.78 63.72 -46.82
C ALA A 298 -62.40 65.19 -46.98
N LYS A 299 -61.12 65.55 -46.75
CA LYS A 299 -60.63 66.93 -46.93
C LYS A 299 -60.69 67.39 -48.38
N VAL A 300 -60.43 66.50 -49.34
CA VAL A 300 -60.59 66.82 -50.77
C VAL A 300 -62.04 67.12 -51.11
N LEU A 301 -62.99 66.37 -50.54
CA LEU A 301 -64.42 66.64 -50.71
C LEU A 301 -64.84 67.98 -50.09
N ASP A 302 -64.42 68.25 -48.85
CA ASP A 302 -64.70 69.53 -48.18
C ASP A 302 -64.09 70.72 -48.92
N ALA A 303 -62.83 70.61 -49.38
CA ALA A 303 -62.18 71.67 -50.15
C ALA A 303 -62.93 71.99 -51.45
N ARG A 304 -63.45 70.96 -52.14
CA ARG A 304 -64.31 71.14 -53.32
C ARG A 304 -65.61 71.86 -52.97
N ARG A 305 -66.25 71.51 -51.85
CA ARG A 305 -67.46 72.20 -51.37
C ARG A 305 -67.17 73.67 -51.07
N THR A 306 -66.14 73.96 -50.27
CA THR A 306 -65.77 75.34 -49.91
C THR A 306 -65.39 76.17 -51.13
N ALA A 307 -64.70 75.58 -52.11
CA ALA A 307 -64.39 76.27 -53.37
C ALA A 307 -65.66 76.66 -54.14
N ALA A 308 -66.65 75.77 -54.20
CA ALA A 308 -67.95 76.06 -54.82
C ALA A 308 -68.73 77.15 -54.06
N GLU A 309 -68.75 77.10 -52.73
CA GLU A 309 -69.37 78.14 -51.88
C GLU A 309 -68.70 79.50 -52.05
N ASN A 310 -67.36 79.54 -52.09
CA ASN A 310 -66.60 80.78 -52.31
C ASN A 310 -66.88 81.39 -53.69
N GLU A 311 -67.00 80.57 -54.73
CA GLU A 311 -67.39 81.06 -56.06
C GLU A 311 -68.80 81.66 -56.07
N GLU A 312 -69.73 81.06 -55.31
CA GLU A 312 -71.08 81.60 -55.12
C GLU A 312 -71.08 82.93 -54.34
N LEU A 313 -70.29 83.02 -53.27
CA LEU A 313 -70.14 84.24 -52.48
C LEU A 313 -69.50 85.37 -53.28
N LEU A 314 -68.47 85.08 -54.09
CA LEU A 314 -67.83 86.07 -54.95
C LEU A 314 -68.85 86.69 -55.93
N LYS A 315 -69.69 85.86 -56.56
CA LYS A 315 -70.79 86.32 -57.43
C LYS A 315 -71.79 87.22 -56.69
N LYS A 316 -72.06 86.95 -55.41
CA LYS A 316 -72.95 87.78 -54.57
C LYS A 316 -72.30 89.12 -54.21
N VAL A 317 -71.01 89.14 -53.91
CA VAL A 317 -70.26 90.35 -53.53
C VAL A 317 -70.10 91.29 -54.73
N ASP A 318 -69.76 90.76 -55.92
CA ASP A 318 -69.64 91.57 -57.15
C ASP A 318 -70.95 92.28 -57.54
N GLY A 319 -72.11 91.80 -57.05
CA GLY A 319 -73.42 92.39 -57.29
C GLY A 319 -73.81 93.54 -56.35
N GLN A 320 -73.00 93.88 -55.33
CA GLN A 320 -73.35 94.90 -54.34
C GLN A 320 -72.72 96.26 -54.67
N ALA A 321 -73.52 97.34 -54.65
CA ALA A 321 -73.03 98.71 -54.86
C ALA A 321 -72.55 99.34 -53.54
N VAL A 322 -71.27 99.74 -53.49
CA VAL A 322 -70.59 100.25 -52.29
C VAL A 322 -71.03 101.69 -51.96
N ASN A 323 -71.44 101.92 -50.71
CA ASN A 323 -71.86 103.21 -50.18
C ASN A 323 -70.74 103.89 -49.37
N VAL A 324 -70.42 105.16 -49.68
CA VAL A 324 -69.28 105.90 -49.10
C VAL A 324 -69.42 106.14 -47.59
N ARG A 325 -70.65 106.31 -47.07
CA ARG A 325 -70.89 106.41 -45.61
C ARG A 325 -70.60 105.10 -44.88
N ASP A 326 -70.82 103.98 -45.54
CA ASP A 326 -70.50 102.66 -44.99
C ASP A 326 -68.99 102.42 -45.02
N MET A 327 -68.25 102.95 -46.02
CA MET A 327 -66.79 102.96 -46.01
C MET A 327 -66.19 103.78 -44.86
N GLU A 328 -66.71 104.97 -44.57
CA GLU A 328 -66.22 105.78 -43.44
C GLU A 328 -66.55 105.17 -42.08
N ARG A 329 -67.71 104.50 -41.95
CA ARG A 329 -68.06 103.70 -40.78
C ARG A 329 -67.11 102.52 -40.63
N MET A 330 -66.84 101.79 -41.71
CA MET A 330 -65.85 100.72 -41.77
C MET A 330 -64.46 101.23 -41.37
N HIS A 331 -64.06 102.42 -41.81
CA HIS A 331 -62.72 102.94 -41.52
C HIS A 331 -62.55 103.29 -40.03
N ARG A 332 -63.60 103.84 -39.38
CA ARG A 332 -63.59 104.07 -37.94
C ARG A 332 -63.62 102.76 -37.13
N GLU A 333 -64.43 101.79 -37.56
CA GLU A 333 -64.44 100.46 -36.96
C GLU A 333 -63.09 99.76 -37.17
N MET A 334 -62.44 99.93 -38.32
CA MET A 334 -61.10 99.42 -38.63
C MET A 334 -60.02 100.01 -37.71
N LEU A 335 -60.02 101.33 -37.45
CA LEU A 335 -59.07 101.94 -36.51
C LEU A 335 -59.26 101.48 -35.06
N VAL A 336 -60.50 101.16 -34.65
CA VAL A 336 -60.77 100.55 -33.33
C VAL A 336 -60.24 99.12 -33.31
N ILE A 337 -60.51 98.34 -34.36
CA ILE A 337 -60.00 96.97 -34.51
C ILE A 337 -58.47 96.96 -34.53
N GLU A 338 -57.80 97.88 -35.22
CA GLU A 338 -56.33 97.99 -35.24
C GLU A 338 -55.75 98.26 -33.85
N ARG A 339 -56.41 99.12 -33.05
CA ARG A 339 -56.00 99.35 -31.65
C ARG A 339 -56.21 98.12 -30.78
N ASP A 340 -57.32 97.41 -30.96
CA ASP A 340 -57.62 96.18 -30.22
C ASP A 340 -56.66 95.05 -30.62
N ILE A 341 -56.27 94.96 -31.89
CA ILE A 341 -55.23 94.06 -32.40
C ILE A 341 -53.88 94.37 -31.73
N ALA A 342 -53.45 95.64 -31.72
CA ALA A 342 -52.18 96.01 -31.09
C ALA A 342 -52.16 95.70 -29.58
N ASN A 343 -53.29 95.90 -28.88
CA ASN A 343 -53.44 95.52 -27.48
C ASN A 343 -53.39 94.00 -27.29
N ALA A 344 -54.05 93.22 -28.16
CA ALA A 344 -54.02 91.77 -28.13
C ALA A 344 -52.63 91.20 -28.46
N GLU A 345 -51.91 91.81 -29.40
CA GLU A 345 -50.53 91.45 -29.76
C GLU A 345 -49.55 91.70 -28.60
N ASN A 346 -49.66 92.85 -27.93
CA ASN A 346 -48.86 93.13 -26.73
C ASN A 346 -49.20 92.16 -25.58
N GLY A 347 -50.48 91.83 -25.40
CA GLY A 347 -50.91 90.81 -24.44
C GLY A 347 -50.36 89.42 -24.76
N LYS A 348 -50.35 89.05 -26.04
CA LYS A 348 -49.74 87.80 -26.55
C LYS A 348 -48.24 87.78 -26.27
N ALA A 349 -47.50 88.84 -26.60
CA ALA A 349 -46.06 88.92 -26.36
C ALA A 349 -45.71 88.75 -24.87
N ALA A 350 -46.47 89.40 -23.97
CA ALA A 350 -46.27 89.24 -22.53
C ALA A 350 -46.59 87.82 -22.00
N LEU A 351 -47.53 87.12 -22.63
CA LEU A 351 -47.82 85.72 -22.31
C LEU A 351 -46.76 84.77 -22.87
N GLU A 352 -46.23 85.05 -24.07
CA GLU A 352 -45.14 84.31 -24.67
C GLU A 352 -43.85 84.45 -23.85
N ASP A 353 -43.49 85.65 -23.38
CA ASP A 353 -42.34 85.86 -22.50
C ASP A 353 -42.46 85.05 -21.19
N LYS A 354 -43.66 85.04 -20.59
CA LYS A 354 -43.94 84.21 -19.41
C LYS A 354 -43.86 82.72 -19.72
N ALA A 355 -44.32 82.29 -20.89
CA ALA A 355 -44.21 80.90 -21.32
C ALA A 355 -42.73 80.51 -21.48
N TRP A 356 -41.90 81.35 -22.11
CA TRP A 356 -40.45 81.14 -22.23
C TRP A 356 -39.75 81.06 -20.87
N GLU A 357 -40.12 81.93 -19.91
CA GLU A 357 -39.54 81.91 -18.56
C GLU A 357 -39.91 80.62 -17.81
N LEU A 358 -41.16 80.16 -17.93
CA LEU A 358 -41.62 78.91 -17.34
C LEU A 358 -40.97 77.68 -18.01
N GLU A 359 -40.83 77.69 -19.33
CA GLU A 359 -40.14 76.64 -20.09
C GLU A 359 -38.67 76.52 -19.65
N ALA A 360 -37.97 77.64 -19.49
CA ALA A 360 -36.58 77.65 -19.00
C ALA A 360 -36.46 77.10 -17.57
N LYS A 361 -37.42 77.44 -16.69
CA LYS A 361 -37.50 76.87 -15.33
C LYS A 361 -37.82 75.37 -15.35
N LEU A 362 -38.64 74.90 -16.30
CA LEU A 362 -38.95 73.48 -16.47
C LEU A 362 -37.71 72.69 -16.92
N VAL A 363 -36.99 73.20 -17.93
CA VAL A 363 -35.78 72.56 -18.47
C VAL A 363 -34.71 72.42 -17.39
N THR A 364 -34.42 73.49 -16.65
CA THR A 364 -33.44 73.44 -15.54
C THR A 364 -33.83 72.43 -14.45
N LYS A 365 -35.13 72.30 -14.14
CA LYS A 365 -35.61 71.30 -13.18
C LYS A 365 -35.56 69.87 -13.71
N LEU A 366 -35.77 69.66 -15.01
CA LEU A 366 -35.57 68.36 -15.65
C LEU A 366 -34.10 67.94 -15.63
N GLU A 367 -33.16 68.85 -15.91
CA GLU A 367 -31.71 68.57 -15.83
C GLU A 367 -31.28 68.18 -14.40
N GLU A 368 -31.78 68.88 -13.38
CA GLU A 368 -31.54 68.51 -11.97
C GLU A 368 -32.07 67.09 -11.64
N LEU A 369 -33.27 66.75 -12.13
CA LEU A 369 -33.87 65.43 -11.93
C LEU A 369 -33.07 64.34 -12.65
N GLU A 370 -32.63 64.56 -13.88
CA GLU A 370 -31.78 63.63 -14.64
C GLU A 370 -30.46 63.37 -13.91
N GLY A 371 -29.82 64.42 -13.40
CA GLY A 371 -28.61 64.29 -12.58
C GLY A 371 -28.82 63.45 -11.31
N LEU A 372 -29.96 63.59 -10.63
CA LEU A 372 -30.30 62.76 -9.46
C LEU A 372 -30.60 61.31 -9.84
N ALA A 373 -31.35 61.08 -10.91
CA ALA A 373 -31.63 59.74 -11.42
C ALA A 373 -30.34 59.00 -11.80
N GLU A 374 -29.39 59.69 -12.42
CA GLU A 374 -28.09 59.12 -12.80
C GLU A 374 -27.24 58.76 -11.58
N GLN A 375 -27.21 59.60 -10.54
CA GLN A 375 -26.57 59.28 -9.25
C GLN A 375 -27.20 58.04 -8.60
N CYS A 376 -28.53 57.95 -8.57
CA CYS A 376 -29.23 56.76 -8.07
C CYS A 376 -28.89 55.50 -8.88
N ASN A 377 -28.85 55.60 -10.21
CA ASN A 377 -28.50 54.49 -11.09
C ASN A 377 -27.05 54.01 -10.86
N GLN A 378 -26.11 54.93 -10.65
CA GLN A 378 -24.72 54.58 -10.30
C GLN A 378 -24.64 53.87 -8.94
N ALA A 379 -25.39 54.35 -7.94
CA ALA A 379 -25.46 53.70 -6.64
C ALA A 379 -26.05 52.28 -6.74
N LEU A 380 -27.11 52.09 -7.55
CA LEU A 380 -27.69 50.77 -7.82
C LEU A 380 -26.69 49.83 -8.50
N LYS A 381 -25.93 50.31 -9.48
CA LYS A 381 -24.86 49.53 -10.12
C LYS A 381 -23.77 49.08 -9.15
N ARG A 382 -23.43 49.90 -8.14
CA ARG A 382 -22.47 49.52 -7.08
C ARG A 382 -23.06 48.49 -6.12
N LEU A 383 -24.34 48.66 -5.76
CA LEU A 383 -25.05 47.76 -4.85
C LEU A 383 -25.36 46.40 -5.47
N LYS A 384 -25.52 46.34 -6.81
CA LYS A 384 -25.90 45.14 -7.58
C LYS A 384 -27.08 44.37 -6.97
N PRO A 385 -28.25 45.01 -6.77
CA PRO A 385 -29.44 44.27 -6.38
C PRO A 385 -29.79 43.23 -7.44
N VAL A 386 -30.47 42.15 -7.04
CA VAL A 386 -30.90 41.05 -7.94
C VAL A 386 -31.81 41.53 -9.08
N ILE A 387 -32.34 42.74 -8.98
CA ILE A 387 -33.22 43.32 -9.99
C ILE A 387 -32.46 44.33 -10.85
N ASP A 388 -32.58 44.19 -12.16
CA ASP A 388 -32.15 45.18 -13.14
C ASP A 388 -33.15 46.34 -13.17
N PHE A 389 -32.94 47.34 -12.30
CA PHE A 389 -33.76 48.54 -12.21
C PHE A 389 -32.93 49.78 -12.54
N GLN A 390 -33.45 50.59 -13.46
CA GLN A 390 -32.85 51.87 -13.85
C GLN A 390 -33.93 52.95 -13.86
N TYR A 391 -33.66 54.08 -13.19
CA TYR A 391 -34.47 55.28 -13.34
C TYR A 391 -34.31 55.81 -14.77
N MET A 392 -35.42 55.88 -15.50
CA MET A 392 -35.52 56.53 -16.80
C MET A 392 -36.53 57.67 -16.68
N ILE A 393 -36.09 58.90 -16.91
CA ILE A 393 -36.95 60.08 -16.79
C ILE A 393 -37.71 60.30 -18.09
N ASN A 394 -39.02 60.50 -17.98
CA ASN A 394 -39.86 60.91 -19.10
C ASN A 394 -40.09 62.42 -19.04
N SER A 395 -39.41 63.17 -19.91
CA SER A 395 -39.50 64.63 -20.00
C SER A 395 -40.86 65.17 -20.48
N LYS A 396 -41.74 64.29 -20.98
CA LYS A 396 -43.10 64.66 -21.44
C LYS A 396 -44.20 64.33 -20.41
N GLY A 397 -43.83 63.75 -19.26
CA GLY A 397 -44.79 63.40 -18.22
C GLY A 397 -45.37 64.64 -17.53
N SER A 398 -46.69 64.66 -17.30
CA SER A 398 -47.37 65.77 -16.60
C SER A 398 -47.61 65.48 -15.12
N SER A 399 -47.34 64.25 -14.68
CA SER A 399 -47.41 63.85 -13.27
C SER A 399 -46.10 63.20 -12.78
N PRO A 400 -45.80 63.26 -11.47
CA PRO A 400 -44.60 62.60 -10.92
C PRO A 400 -44.53 61.09 -11.19
N ALA A 401 -45.68 60.42 -11.33
CA ALA A 401 -45.76 59.00 -11.66
C ALA A 401 -45.46 58.73 -13.14
N GLU A 402 -45.79 59.66 -14.04
CA GLU A 402 -45.43 59.58 -15.46
C GLU A 402 -43.98 59.95 -15.72
N ILE A 403 -43.41 60.87 -14.93
CA ILE A 403 -42.01 61.33 -15.07
C ILE A 403 -41.02 60.28 -14.56
N LEU A 404 -41.27 59.64 -13.40
CA LEU A 404 -40.35 58.67 -12.77
C LEU A 404 -40.79 57.21 -12.89
N GLY A 405 -42.04 56.95 -13.27
CA GLY A 405 -42.64 55.62 -13.25
C GLY A 405 -43.00 55.14 -11.82
N PRO A 406 -43.97 54.22 -11.66
CA PRO A 406 -44.31 53.66 -10.35
C PRO A 406 -43.29 52.62 -9.83
N GLY A 407 -42.39 52.15 -10.70
CA GLY A 407 -41.50 51.01 -10.46
C GLY A 407 -40.56 51.16 -9.26
N TYR A 408 -40.18 52.39 -8.88
CA TYR A 408 -39.30 52.58 -7.72
C TYR A 408 -39.97 52.23 -6.39
N LYS A 409 -41.30 52.41 -6.28
CA LYS A 409 -42.06 52.04 -5.09
C LYS A 409 -42.46 50.58 -5.07
N THR A 410 -42.84 50.04 -6.22
CA THR A 410 -43.41 48.69 -6.32
C THR A 410 -42.36 47.60 -6.51
N VAL A 411 -41.22 47.92 -7.14
CA VAL A 411 -40.18 46.94 -7.49
C VAL A 411 -38.89 47.23 -6.74
N LEU A 412 -38.36 48.45 -6.83
CA LEU A 412 -37.04 48.76 -6.25
C LEU A 412 -37.06 48.73 -4.71
N LYS A 413 -38.04 49.37 -4.08
CA LYS A 413 -38.11 49.45 -2.61
C LYS A 413 -38.23 48.07 -1.93
N PRO A 414 -39.12 47.16 -2.37
CA PRO A 414 -39.16 45.79 -1.84
C PRO A 414 -37.86 45.02 -2.06
N ALA A 415 -37.22 45.17 -3.23
CA ALA A 415 -35.97 44.50 -3.55
C ALA A 415 -34.79 44.96 -2.68
N LEU A 416 -34.70 46.27 -2.42
CA LEU A 416 -33.72 46.83 -1.51
C LEU A 416 -33.93 46.34 -0.07
N MET A 417 -35.18 46.23 0.38
CA MET A 417 -35.48 45.66 1.70
C MET A 417 -35.10 44.18 1.76
N ALA A 418 -35.41 43.39 0.73
CA ALA A 418 -35.02 41.98 0.66
C ALA A 418 -33.49 41.81 0.69
N HIS A 419 -32.75 42.64 -0.07
CA HIS A 419 -31.29 42.63 -0.07
C HIS A 419 -30.71 43.06 1.30
N ALA A 420 -31.35 44.02 1.97
CA ALA A 420 -30.94 44.43 3.32
C ALA A 420 -31.16 43.30 4.35
N GLU A 421 -32.29 42.59 4.27
CA GLU A 421 -32.56 41.44 5.15
C GLU A 421 -31.65 40.24 4.86
N GLU A 422 -31.32 39.98 3.59
CA GLU A 422 -30.36 38.94 3.23
C GLU A 422 -28.97 39.28 3.76
N ASN A 423 -28.51 40.53 3.59
CA ASN A 423 -27.24 40.98 4.19
C ASN A 423 -27.24 40.84 5.72
N LYS A 424 -28.35 41.19 6.40
CA LYS A 424 -28.46 40.97 7.84
C LYS A 424 -28.36 39.49 8.19
N ARG A 425 -29.01 38.61 7.43
CA ARG A 425 -28.94 37.15 7.62
C ARG A 425 -27.52 36.63 7.45
N ILE A 426 -26.81 37.07 6.40
CA ILE A 426 -25.40 36.72 6.17
C ILE A 426 -24.53 37.20 7.33
N ILE A 427 -24.68 38.45 7.78
CA ILE A 427 -23.93 38.99 8.92
C ILE A 427 -24.18 38.17 10.19
N VAL A 428 -25.43 37.82 10.47
CA VAL A 428 -25.80 36.99 11.63
C VAL A 428 -25.23 35.58 11.51
N SER A 429 -25.28 34.96 10.33
CA SER A 429 -24.69 33.64 10.07
C SER A 429 -23.17 33.67 10.30
N ASN A 430 -22.48 34.62 9.67
CA ASN A 430 -21.02 34.79 9.81
C ASN A 430 -20.62 35.07 11.27
N LEU A 431 -21.44 35.84 12.00
CA LEU A 431 -21.21 36.09 13.43
C LEU A 431 -21.38 34.81 14.25
N ALA A 432 -22.41 34.01 13.97
CA ALA A 432 -22.63 32.73 14.64
C ALA A 432 -21.48 31.74 14.38
N GLU A 433 -21.04 31.64 13.11
CA GLU A 433 -19.87 30.85 12.72
C GLU A 433 -18.59 31.31 13.45
N SER A 434 -18.36 32.63 13.51
CA SER A 434 -17.23 33.20 14.25
C SER A 434 -17.27 32.86 15.75
N VAL A 435 -18.45 32.93 16.36
CA VAL A 435 -18.66 32.55 17.76
C VAL A 435 -18.36 31.07 17.99
N ASP A 436 -18.78 30.19 17.08
CA ASP A 436 -18.51 28.75 17.21
C ASP A 436 -17.04 28.41 16.98
N LEU A 437 -16.37 29.05 16.02
CA LEU A 437 -14.92 28.97 15.85
C LEU A 437 -14.16 29.44 17.11
N GLN A 438 -14.63 30.52 17.74
CA GLN A 438 -14.04 31.01 18.99
C GLN A 438 -14.22 30.02 20.15
N LYS A 439 -15.38 29.35 20.25
CA LYS A 439 -15.59 28.26 21.24
C LYS A 439 -14.66 27.08 20.97
N GLN A 440 -14.49 26.67 19.72
CA GLN A 440 -13.56 25.61 19.35
C GLN A 440 -12.12 25.97 19.73
N LEU A 441 -11.69 27.20 19.45
CA LEU A 441 -10.37 27.68 19.82
C LEU A 441 -10.16 27.69 21.34
N GLN A 442 -11.16 28.11 22.12
CA GLN A 442 -11.12 28.02 23.58
C GLN A 442 -11.06 26.57 24.09
N GLY A 443 -11.77 25.64 23.44
CA GLY A 443 -11.70 24.20 23.73
C GLY A 443 -10.29 23.66 23.50
N SER A 444 -9.71 23.92 22.33
CA SER A 444 -8.33 23.52 21.99
C SER A 444 -7.30 24.14 22.92
N ALA A 445 -7.47 25.40 23.33
CA ALA A 445 -6.57 26.05 24.28
C ALA A 445 -6.57 25.38 25.66
N LYS A 446 -7.73 24.91 26.15
CA LYS A 446 -7.81 24.14 27.40
C LYS A 446 -7.10 22.81 27.30
N ILE A 447 -7.31 22.06 26.20
CA ILE A 447 -6.62 20.79 25.95
C ILE A 447 -5.10 21.01 25.90
N LEU A 448 -4.66 22.07 25.25
CA LEU A 448 -3.23 22.41 25.15
C LEU A 448 -2.61 22.71 26.52
N GLU A 449 -3.34 23.41 27.41
CA GLU A 449 -2.88 23.68 28.77
C GLU A 449 -2.86 22.41 29.63
N GLU A 450 -3.84 21.51 29.47
CA GLU A 450 -3.85 20.18 30.11
C GLU A 450 -2.64 19.34 29.67
N GLU A 451 -2.38 19.23 28.36
CA GLU A 451 -1.22 18.54 27.80
C GLU A 451 0.10 19.15 28.28
N LYS A 452 0.18 20.48 28.35
CA LYS A 452 1.35 21.18 28.89
C LYS A 452 1.59 20.85 30.36
N SER A 453 0.53 20.74 31.17
CA SER A 453 0.62 20.29 32.56
C SER A 453 1.11 18.84 32.66
N ASN A 454 0.63 17.96 31.76
CA ASN A 454 1.04 16.57 31.67
C ASN A 454 2.52 16.46 31.31
N ILE A 455 2.98 17.19 30.28
CA ILE A 455 4.38 17.26 29.88
C ILE A 455 5.24 17.75 31.05
N SER A 456 4.83 18.80 31.74
CA SER A 456 5.55 19.30 32.92
C SER A 456 5.66 18.21 34.00
N SER A 457 4.60 17.46 34.24
CA SER A 457 4.62 16.34 35.20
C SER A 457 5.57 15.21 34.75
N LEU A 458 5.59 14.87 33.47
CA LEU A 458 6.48 13.85 32.90
C LEU A 458 7.94 14.30 32.96
N GLN A 459 8.19 15.57 32.69
CA GLN A 459 9.53 16.16 32.75
C GLN A 459 10.08 16.11 34.17
N THR A 460 9.28 16.46 35.19
CA THR A 460 9.73 16.28 36.59
C THR A 460 10.02 14.83 36.97
N LYS A 461 9.29 13.86 36.40
CA LYS A 461 9.57 12.42 36.61
C LYS A 461 10.86 12.01 35.91
N HIS A 462 11.08 12.49 34.68
CA HIS A 462 12.30 12.26 33.93
C HIS A 462 13.52 12.81 34.69
N ASP A 463 13.46 14.05 35.16
CA ASP A 463 14.54 14.68 35.93
C ASP A 463 14.86 13.91 37.21
N LYS A 464 13.84 13.39 37.91
CA LYS A 464 14.04 12.51 39.08
C LYS A 464 14.74 11.19 38.70
N MET A 465 14.36 10.59 37.58
CA MET A 465 14.99 9.35 37.11
C MET A 465 16.44 9.59 36.68
N VAL A 466 16.72 10.70 35.99
CA VAL A 466 18.08 11.12 35.60
C VAL A 466 18.93 11.37 36.86
N ALA A 467 18.40 12.07 37.86
CA ALA A 467 19.11 12.28 39.12
C ALA A 467 19.43 10.96 39.83
N ARG A 468 18.51 9.99 39.81
CA ARG A 468 18.74 8.64 40.36
C ARG A 468 19.81 7.87 39.59
N LEU A 469 19.80 7.95 38.26
CA LEU A 469 20.83 7.33 37.43
C LEU A 469 22.21 7.94 37.71
N ASN A 470 22.32 9.27 37.78
CA ASN A 470 23.58 9.94 38.10
C ASN A 470 24.11 9.54 39.50
N LEU A 471 23.21 9.33 40.47
CA LEU A 471 23.60 8.84 41.80
C LEU A 471 24.18 7.41 41.72
N LEU A 472 23.47 6.50 41.03
CA LEU A 472 23.92 5.12 40.81
C LEU A 472 25.25 5.06 40.06
N ASP A 473 25.43 5.91 39.05
CA ASP A 473 26.67 5.98 38.28
C ASP A 473 27.83 6.44 39.18
N GLY A 474 27.59 7.41 40.05
CA GLY A 474 28.54 7.83 41.09
C GLY A 474 28.88 6.72 42.09
N GLU A 475 27.88 5.92 42.51
CA GLU A 475 28.09 4.75 43.37
C GLU A 475 28.94 3.68 42.67
N ILE A 476 28.65 3.38 41.40
CA ILE A 476 29.43 2.42 40.58
C ILE A 476 30.88 2.88 40.44
N ILE A 477 31.11 4.16 40.11
CA ILE A 477 32.47 4.71 40.01
C ILE A 477 33.21 4.58 41.35
N ASN A 478 32.54 4.88 42.45
CA ASN A 478 33.13 4.77 43.78
C ASN A 478 33.46 3.30 44.13
N ASP A 479 32.54 2.39 43.86
CA ASP A 479 32.74 0.95 44.09
C ASP A 479 33.85 0.38 43.20
N ASP A 480 33.93 0.76 41.93
CA ASP A 480 35.03 0.38 41.04
C ASP A 480 36.37 0.94 41.55
N SER A 481 36.40 2.19 42.01
CA SER A 481 37.60 2.78 42.62
C SER A 481 38.03 2.03 43.90
N ARG A 482 37.07 1.57 44.70
CA ARG A 482 37.31 0.76 45.90
C ARG A 482 37.83 -0.62 45.53
N CYS A 483 37.17 -1.31 44.60
CA CYS A 483 37.57 -2.64 44.13
C CYS A 483 38.97 -2.61 43.49
N THR A 484 39.29 -1.61 42.68
CA THR A 484 40.63 -1.45 42.09
C THR A 484 41.69 -1.13 43.14
N ALA A 485 41.36 -0.39 44.21
CA ALA A 485 42.26 -0.17 45.34
C ALA A 485 42.47 -1.46 46.14
N ASP A 486 41.41 -2.22 46.40
CA ASP A 486 41.46 -3.51 47.11
C ASP A 486 42.26 -4.55 46.35
N ALA A 487 42.05 -4.66 45.03
CA ALA A 487 42.82 -5.53 44.16
C ALA A 487 44.31 -5.18 44.18
N ARG A 488 44.66 -3.87 44.15
CA ARG A 488 46.05 -3.43 44.32
C ARG A 488 46.63 -3.83 45.67
N ARG A 489 45.89 -3.62 46.77
CA ARG A 489 46.31 -4.04 48.11
C ARG A 489 46.56 -5.55 48.19
N MET A 490 45.63 -6.37 47.68
CA MET A 490 45.78 -7.82 47.68
C MET A 490 46.97 -8.28 46.83
N LYS A 491 47.21 -7.63 45.68
CA LYS A 491 48.39 -7.91 44.84
C LYS A 491 49.69 -7.60 45.60
N ASP A 492 49.78 -6.44 46.22
CA ASP A 492 50.96 -6.04 47.00
C ASP A 492 51.20 -6.98 48.19
N GLU A 493 50.13 -7.45 48.85
CA GLU A 493 50.21 -8.46 49.92
C GLU A 493 50.67 -9.83 49.42
N LEU A 494 50.15 -10.29 48.27
CA LEU A 494 50.60 -11.53 47.64
C LEU A 494 52.07 -11.45 47.23
N GLU A 495 52.50 -10.33 46.66
CA GLU A 495 53.90 -10.12 46.28
C GLU A 495 54.83 -10.10 47.51
N LYS A 496 54.41 -9.44 48.60
CA LYS A 496 55.12 -9.52 49.88
C LYS A 496 55.20 -10.94 50.42
N LYS A 497 54.09 -11.69 50.42
CA LYS A 497 54.07 -13.09 50.88
C LYS A 497 54.90 -14.01 49.99
N TYR A 498 54.87 -13.82 48.67
CA TYR A 498 55.68 -14.55 47.71
C TYR A 498 57.17 -14.31 47.96
N ASN A 499 57.57 -13.05 48.15
CA ASN A 499 58.96 -12.70 48.47
C ASN A 499 59.41 -13.28 49.82
N ALA A 500 58.54 -13.24 50.84
CA ALA A 500 58.82 -13.85 52.14
C ALA A 500 58.95 -15.38 52.03
N MET A 501 58.06 -16.04 51.29
CA MET A 501 58.11 -17.48 51.04
C MET A 501 59.39 -17.87 50.30
N ARG A 502 59.79 -17.09 49.28
CA ARG A 502 61.05 -17.28 48.55
C ARG A 502 62.28 -17.11 49.44
N SER A 503 62.25 -16.17 50.39
CA SER A 503 63.31 -16.03 51.40
C SER A 503 63.40 -17.27 52.28
N VAL A 504 62.26 -17.76 52.78
CA VAL A 504 62.21 -18.98 53.60
C VAL A 504 62.66 -20.21 52.81
N GLU A 505 62.29 -20.31 51.53
CA GLU A 505 62.75 -21.38 50.64
C GLU A 505 64.27 -21.34 50.46
N MET A 506 64.85 -20.16 50.20
CA MET A 506 66.30 -19.99 50.14
C MET A 506 67.00 -20.36 51.46
N GLU A 507 66.45 -19.94 52.60
CA GLU A 507 66.97 -20.30 53.93
C GLU A 507 66.88 -21.80 54.19
N ALA A 508 65.79 -22.45 53.77
CA ALA A 508 65.60 -23.89 53.90
C ALA A 508 66.56 -24.68 53.00
N ASP A 509 66.75 -24.24 51.74
CA ASP A 509 67.73 -24.83 50.82
C ASP A 509 69.16 -24.68 51.36
N GLU A 510 69.50 -23.52 51.92
CA GLU A 510 70.80 -23.29 52.55
C GLU A 510 70.98 -24.17 53.79
N PHE A 511 69.95 -24.32 54.63
CA PHE A 511 69.96 -25.22 55.76
C PHE A 511 70.12 -26.69 55.33
N LEU A 512 69.40 -27.11 54.29
CA LEU A 512 69.47 -28.45 53.74
C LEU A 512 70.88 -28.73 53.24
N LYS A 513 71.45 -27.83 52.43
CA LYS A 513 72.83 -27.92 51.93
C LYS A 513 73.86 -27.99 53.06
N ASN A 514 73.69 -27.18 54.11
CA ASN A 514 74.54 -27.22 55.30
C ASN A 514 74.38 -28.52 56.11
N SER A 515 73.17 -29.09 56.16
CA SER A 515 72.93 -30.38 56.82
C SER A 515 73.52 -31.55 56.02
N GLU A 516 73.38 -31.53 54.69
CA GLU A 516 73.94 -32.52 53.78
C GLU A 516 75.47 -32.54 53.83
N LYS A 517 76.11 -31.37 53.83
CA LYS A 517 77.56 -31.26 54.03
C LYS A 517 78.00 -31.84 55.37
N ARG A 518 77.30 -31.52 56.47
CA ARG A 518 77.60 -32.10 57.79
C ARG A 518 77.45 -33.62 57.81
N LEU A 519 76.46 -34.16 57.11
CA LEU A 519 76.29 -35.61 56.97
C LEU A 519 77.46 -36.22 56.19
N GLN A 520 77.88 -35.61 55.07
CA GLN A 520 79.04 -36.05 54.30
C GLN A 520 80.33 -36.03 55.13
N ASP A 521 80.58 -34.94 55.87
CA ASP A 521 81.74 -34.83 56.76
C ASP A 521 81.71 -35.90 57.87
N ALA A 522 80.53 -36.20 58.41
CA ALA A 522 80.36 -37.24 59.43
C ALA A 522 80.56 -38.66 58.86
N ILE A 523 80.13 -38.92 57.62
CA ILE A 523 80.40 -40.19 56.92
C ILE A 523 81.91 -40.34 56.73
N LEU A 524 82.59 -39.32 56.20
CA LEU A 524 84.05 -39.35 56.03
C LEU A 524 84.78 -39.61 57.34
N LYS A 525 84.38 -38.93 58.42
CA LYS A 525 84.97 -39.14 59.75
C LYS A 525 84.72 -40.56 60.28
N ASN A 526 83.53 -41.12 60.06
CA ASN A 526 83.22 -42.50 60.45
C ASN A 526 84.05 -43.50 59.63
N ASP A 527 84.22 -43.27 58.33
CA ASP A 527 85.09 -44.06 57.47
C ASP A 527 86.55 -43.99 57.95
N GLU A 528 87.04 -42.80 58.32
CA GLU A 528 88.37 -42.63 58.92
C GLU A 528 88.50 -43.39 60.27
N GLU A 529 87.52 -43.28 61.15
CA GLU A 529 87.50 -43.96 62.46
C GLU A 529 87.42 -45.49 62.31
N THR A 530 86.59 -45.99 61.38
CA THR A 530 86.49 -47.43 61.08
C THR A 530 87.76 -47.96 60.45
N GLN A 531 88.40 -47.19 59.57
CA GLN A 531 89.68 -47.55 58.97
C GLN A 531 90.82 -47.51 60.00
N ALA A 532 90.82 -46.54 60.92
CA ALA A 532 91.74 -46.48 62.05
C ALA A 532 91.59 -47.70 62.98
N ALA A 533 90.35 -48.04 63.35
CA ALA A 533 90.05 -49.23 64.15
C ALA A 533 90.46 -50.54 63.42
N ALA A 534 90.29 -50.61 62.10
CA ALA A 534 90.76 -51.72 61.29
C ALA A 534 92.30 -51.83 61.30
N THR A 535 93.03 -50.72 61.21
CA THR A 535 94.50 -50.73 61.35
C THR A 535 94.97 -51.10 62.75
N GLU A 536 94.29 -50.66 63.80
CA GLU A 536 94.60 -51.09 65.18
C GLU A 536 94.38 -52.60 65.36
N LEU A 537 93.28 -53.14 64.81
CA LEU A 537 93.02 -54.59 64.80
C LEU A 537 94.10 -55.36 64.04
N LEU A 538 94.58 -54.83 62.91
CA LEU A 538 95.69 -55.43 62.15
C LEU A 538 97.00 -55.40 62.94
N GLN A 539 97.32 -54.29 63.60
CA GLN A 539 98.51 -54.19 64.47
C GLN A 539 98.43 -55.15 65.66
N LEU A 540 97.24 -55.34 66.25
CA LEU A 540 97.04 -56.33 67.30
C LEU A 540 97.23 -57.76 66.76
N LEU A 541 96.70 -58.06 65.58
CA LEU A 541 96.92 -59.35 64.92
C LEU A 541 98.41 -59.61 64.64
N ASP A 542 99.14 -58.60 64.16
CA ASP A 542 100.58 -58.68 63.95
C ASP A 542 101.32 -58.91 65.28
N SER A 543 100.98 -58.19 66.34
CA SER A 543 101.59 -58.40 67.68
C SER A 543 101.29 -59.80 68.26
N ILE A 544 100.11 -60.35 68.00
CA ILE A 544 99.74 -61.72 68.38
C ILE A 544 100.52 -62.73 67.54
N ALA A 545 100.72 -62.46 66.25
CA ALA A 545 101.53 -63.28 65.36
C ALA A 545 103.01 -63.27 65.79
N GLU A 546 103.58 -62.11 66.13
CA GLU A 546 104.93 -61.98 66.67
C GLU A 546 105.07 -62.71 68.02
N HIS A 547 104.09 -62.57 68.92
CA HIS A 547 104.08 -63.31 70.18
C HIS A 547 103.97 -64.83 69.95
N LYS A 548 103.18 -65.25 68.94
CA LYS A 548 103.08 -66.66 68.54
C LYS A 548 104.42 -67.17 68.01
N GLU A 549 105.09 -66.44 67.12
CA GLU A 549 106.43 -66.78 66.63
C GLU A 549 107.47 -66.82 67.77
N PHE A 550 107.44 -65.86 68.69
CA PHE A 550 108.29 -65.84 69.88
C PHE A 550 108.07 -67.07 70.76
N MET A 551 106.81 -67.45 70.99
CA MET A 551 106.45 -68.65 71.75
C MET A 551 106.89 -69.92 71.03
N GLU A 552 106.69 -70.01 69.71
CA GLU A 552 107.15 -71.14 68.89
C GLU A 552 108.68 -71.26 68.92
N ALA A 553 109.40 -70.15 68.82
CA ALA A 553 110.86 -70.09 68.94
C ALA A 553 111.34 -70.48 70.35
N THR A 554 110.65 -70.04 71.40
CA THR A 554 110.96 -70.41 72.78
C THR A 554 110.70 -71.90 73.03
N ILE A 555 109.62 -72.45 72.48
CA ILE A 555 109.33 -73.89 72.53
C ILE A 555 110.40 -74.67 71.74
N ALA A 556 110.82 -74.19 70.58
CA ALA A 556 111.90 -74.79 69.80
C ALA A 556 113.25 -74.75 70.55
N GLN A 557 113.57 -73.64 71.21
CA GLN A 557 114.76 -73.48 72.05
C GLN A 557 114.71 -74.42 73.26
N ARG A 558 113.57 -74.51 73.95
CA ARG A 558 113.37 -75.45 75.07
C ARG A 558 113.44 -76.91 74.62
N ARG A 559 112.95 -77.24 73.42
CA ARG A 559 113.13 -78.56 72.81
C ARG A 559 114.61 -78.83 72.53
N LYS A 560 115.35 -77.85 72.02
CA LYS A 560 116.80 -77.96 71.79
C LYS A 560 117.56 -78.17 73.09
N GLU A 561 117.26 -77.42 74.15
CA GLU A 561 117.83 -77.63 75.49
C GLU A 561 117.47 -79.01 76.06
N LEU A 562 116.26 -79.51 75.81
CA LEU A 562 115.84 -80.88 76.17
C LEU A 562 116.62 -81.95 75.41
N TYR A 563 116.86 -81.76 74.12
CA TYR A 563 117.68 -82.66 73.30
C TYR A 563 119.16 -82.59 73.70
N GLU A 564 119.69 -81.40 74.01
CA GLU A 564 121.07 -81.23 74.50
C GLU A 564 121.24 -81.81 75.92
N ALA A 565 120.23 -81.72 76.79
CA ALA A 565 120.23 -82.40 78.09
C ALA A 565 120.07 -83.92 77.94
N ALA A 566 119.27 -84.39 76.98
CA ALA A 566 119.18 -85.81 76.64
C ALA A 566 120.50 -86.34 76.06
N ASP A 567 121.19 -85.56 75.22
CA ASP A 567 122.53 -85.88 74.68
C ASP A 567 123.62 -85.79 75.76
N TYR A 568 123.52 -84.87 76.71
CA TYR A 568 124.41 -84.80 77.87
C TYR A 568 124.24 -86.03 78.77
N ILE A 569 123.00 -86.45 79.04
CA ILE A 569 122.68 -87.68 79.78
C ILE A 569 123.13 -88.93 78.99
N ALA A 570 122.97 -88.97 77.66
CA ALA A 570 123.47 -90.04 76.80
C ALA A 570 125.02 -90.09 76.73
N SER A 571 125.69 -88.94 76.86
CA SER A 571 127.16 -88.83 76.92
C SER A 571 127.75 -89.24 78.28
N LEU A 572 126.96 -89.20 79.36
CA LEU A 572 127.32 -89.69 80.70
C LEU A 572 127.18 -91.21 80.84
N VAL A 573 126.41 -91.86 79.95
CA VAL A 573 126.16 -93.32 79.98
C VAL A 573 127.12 -94.11 79.08
N SER A 574 127.96 -93.45 78.25
CA SER A 574 128.79 -94.13 77.24
C SER A 574 130.32 -94.06 77.44
N LYS A 575 130.81 -93.76 78.65
CA LYS A 575 132.23 -93.97 79.04
C LYS A 575 132.43 -94.50 80.47
N THR A 576 131.78 -95.60 80.80
CA THR A 576 132.41 -96.77 81.45
C THR A 576 131.43 -97.95 81.34
N SER A 577 131.71 -99.08 80.70
CA SER A 577 132.82 -99.43 79.82
C SER A 577 132.25 -100.60 78.95
N PRO A 578 132.47 -101.89 79.21
CA PRO A 578 131.67 -102.96 78.61
C PRO A 578 130.17 -102.84 79.00
N PRO A 579 129.24 -103.57 78.37
CA PRO A 579 128.95 -103.50 76.94
C PRO A 579 127.43 -103.42 76.59
N VAL A 580 127.11 -102.53 75.65
CA VAL A 580 126.29 -102.71 74.42
C VAL A 580 125.00 -103.54 74.48
N LEU A 581 123.85 -102.87 74.27
CA LEU A 581 122.57 -103.46 73.85
C LEU A 581 121.85 -102.54 72.84
N ILE A 582 121.36 -103.16 71.76
CA ILE A 582 120.60 -102.59 70.64
C ILE A 582 119.34 -103.46 70.45
N SER A 583 118.17 -102.85 70.61
CA SER A 583 116.78 -103.32 70.35
C SER A 583 115.93 -102.05 70.56
N GLU A 584 114.90 -101.68 69.79
CA GLU A 584 114.01 -102.30 68.80
C GLU A 584 113.54 -101.19 67.84
#